data_AF-A0AA42BLW1-F1
#
_entry.id   AF-A0AA42BLW1-F1
#
_cell.length_a   1.000
_cell.length_b   1.000
_cell.length_c   1.000
_cell.angle_alpha   90.00
_cell.angle_beta   90.00
_cell.angle_gamma   90.00
#
_symmetry.space_group_name_H-M   'P 1'
#
loop_
_entity.id
_entity.type
_entity.pdbx_description
1 polymer ?
#
loop_
_entity_poly.entity_id
_entity_poly.type
_entity_poly.pdbx_seq_one_letter_code
_entity_poly.pdbx_strand_id
1 'polypeptide(L)'
;MTEIKRGSEGRWLLITALVLWVFLLAVASVHVSRTVRQRAADIAGGRPYCIVAANVFQGRQRVASGLMDTLGGIMFGLGGRSHAILIVGYSEYPERFHWSYFANDFEPGVRGPIDAWCEHWKFDYAKLSPRDYEERVSFKVHGVDYRVPLAYQPRHDEDGFYIHARYPEFVATKQETWDTISMAFGTKYLRADMAQRIAAGAPTLEGATEITGPLASAKSMSDYAAMAPSGILFSRDGNGQVRTFIRCMWSPIAGCAHVFQRDGMSYSIGYHSTDIGSWREREEAVVRLINSLQDGGNWTAPGS
;
A
#
# COMPACT_ATOMS: atom_id res chain seq x y z
N MET A 1 -4.56 72.45 -29.51
CA MET A 1 -3.70 71.49 -28.81
C MET A 1 -4.60 70.33 -28.38
N THR A 2 -4.75 69.33 -29.25
CA THR A 2 -5.62 68.16 -29.01
C THR A 2 -4.72 66.99 -28.65
N GLU A 3 -4.56 66.78 -27.36
CA GLU A 3 -3.81 65.66 -26.80
C GLU A 3 -4.64 64.39 -26.98
N ILE A 4 -4.32 63.62 -28.02
CA ILE A 4 -5.01 62.36 -28.30
C ILE A 4 -4.67 61.38 -27.17
N LYS A 5 -5.64 61.11 -26.28
CA LYS A 5 -5.61 60.04 -25.26
C LYS A 5 -5.58 58.64 -25.90
N ARG A 6 -4.53 58.33 -26.65
CA ARG A 6 -4.37 57.05 -27.40
C ARG A 6 -3.73 55.92 -26.57
N GLY A 7 -3.47 56.13 -25.28
CA GLY A 7 -2.66 55.20 -24.47
C GLY A 7 -3.42 54.13 -23.67
N SER A 8 -4.73 54.28 -23.44
CA SER A 8 -5.46 53.39 -22.50
C SER A 8 -6.20 52.24 -23.19
N GLU A 9 -6.82 52.47 -24.35
CA GLU A 9 -7.67 51.46 -25.01
C GLU A 9 -6.87 50.26 -25.55
N GLY A 10 -5.69 50.51 -26.12
CA GLY A 10 -4.80 49.45 -26.60
C GLY A 10 -4.27 48.54 -25.48
N ARG A 11 -4.09 49.07 -24.27
CA ARG A 11 -3.60 48.28 -23.12
C ARG A 11 -4.66 47.28 -22.64
N TRP A 12 -5.92 47.67 -22.61
CA TRP A 12 -7.02 46.78 -22.20
C TRP A 12 -7.22 45.63 -23.19
N LEU A 13 -7.17 45.90 -24.50
CA LEU A 13 -7.28 44.84 -25.51
C LEU A 13 -6.15 43.80 -25.39
N LEU A 14 -4.92 44.23 -25.16
CA LEU A 14 -3.79 43.31 -24.95
C LEU A 14 -3.93 42.48 -23.68
N ILE A 15 -4.38 43.09 -22.58
CA ILE A 15 -4.63 42.37 -21.32
C ILE A 15 -5.74 41.33 -21.50
N THR A 16 -6.85 41.70 -22.13
CA THR A 16 -7.95 40.77 -22.38
C THR A 16 -7.52 39.60 -23.28
N ALA A 17 -6.75 39.87 -24.34
CA ALA A 17 -6.22 38.83 -25.22
C ALA A 17 -5.28 37.87 -24.46
N LEU A 18 -4.39 38.40 -23.61
CA LEU A 18 -3.50 37.59 -22.80
C LEU A 18 -4.27 36.72 -21.79
N VAL A 19 -5.25 37.30 -21.09
CA VAL A 19 -6.09 36.57 -20.13
C VAL A 19 -6.86 35.45 -20.82
N LEU A 20 -7.45 35.73 -21.99
CA LEU A 20 -8.17 34.71 -22.77
C LEU A 20 -7.22 33.58 -23.20
N TRP A 21 -6.02 33.92 -23.64
CA TRP A 21 -5.03 32.93 -24.05
C TRP A 21 -4.57 32.04 -22.89
N VAL A 22 -4.27 32.64 -21.73
CA VAL A 22 -3.94 31.90 -20.50
C VAL A 22 -5.09 31.00 -20.07
N PHE A 23 -6.33 31.49 -20.16
CA PHE A 23 -7.52 30.70 -19.84
C PHE A 23 -7.66 29.48 -20.76
N LEU A 24 -7.50 29.66 -22.07
CA LEU A 24 -7.55 28.57 -23.05
C LEU A 24 -6.47 27.52 -22.78
N LEU A 25 -5.24 27.94 -22.44
CA LEU A 25 -4.17 27.01 -22.04
C LEU A 25 -4.50 26.23 -20.77
N ALA A 26 -5.08 26.89 -19.77
CA ALA A 26 -5.49 26.24 -18.53
C ALA A 26 -6.57 25.17 -18.81
N VAL A 27 -7.58 25.50 -19.62
CA VAL A 27 -8.64 24.57 -20.03
C VAL A 27 -8.06 23.37 -20.79
N ALA A 28 -7.20 23.62 -21.78
CA ALA A 28 -6.54 22.56 -22.55
C ALA A 28 -5.70 21.64 -21.66
N SER A 29 -4.95 22.20 -20.70
CA SER A 29 -4.12 21.44 -19.76
C SER A 29 -4.95 20.54 -18.83
N VAL A 30 -6.07 21.06 -18.32
CA VAL A 30 -7.02 20.28 -17.51
C VAL A 30 -7.69 19.19 -18.35
N HIS A 31 -8.05 19.49 -19.61
CA HIS A 31 -8.61 18.51 -20.53
C HIS A 31 -7.64 17.34 -20.77
N VAL A 32 -6.38 17.62 -21.10
CA VAL A 32 -5.34 16.58 -21.25
C VAL A 32 -5.23 15.73 -19.99
N SER A 33 -5.18 16.34 -18.81
CA SER A 33 -5.08 15.59 -17.55
C SER A 33 -6.25 14.63 -17.34
N ARG A 34 -7.48 15.08 -17.64
CA ARG A 34 -8.67 14.23 -17.58
C ARG A 34 -8.57 13.08 -18.57
N THR A 35 -8.16 13.36 -19.82
CA THR A 35 -8.01 12.34 -20.86
C THR A 35 -6.95 11.31 -20.49
N VAL A 36 -5.77 11.72 -20.02
CA VAL A 36 -4.71 10.83 -19.53
C VAL A 36 -5.26 9.87 -18.47
N ARG A 37 -5.96 10.41 -17.47
CA ARG A 37 -6.52 9.60 -16.37
C ARG A 37 -7.61 8.64 -16.85
N GLN A 38 -8.48 9.11 -17.75
CA GLN A 38 -9.54 8.29 -18.32
C GLN A 38 -8.95 7.14 -19.14
N ARG A 39 -8.02 7.43 -20.07
CA ARG A 39 -7.34 6.42 -20.90
C ARG A 39 -6.57 5.41 -20.06
N ALA A 40 -5.91 5.86 -19.01
CA ALA A 40 -5.25 4.97 -18.07
C ALA A 40 -6.24 3.98 -17.42
N ALA A 41 -7.40 4.46 -16.98
CA ALA A 41 -8.44 3.61 -16.41
C ALA A 41 -9.04 2.64 -17.45
N ASP A 42 -9.27 3.12 -18.67
CA ASP A 42 -9.82 2.32 -19.78
C ASP A 42 -8.87 1.18 -20.15
N ILE A 43 -7.57 1.46 -20.32
CA ILE A 43 -6.55 0.46 -20.65
C ILE A 43 -6.31 -0.50 -19.49
N ALA A 44 -6.34 0.01 -18.25
CA ALA A 44 -6.21 -0.85 -17.08
C ALA A 44 -7.36 -1.87 -16.98
N GLY A 45 -8.56 -1.52 -17.45
CA GLY A 45 -9.69 -2.44 -17.50
C GLY A 45 -10.07 -3.01 -16.13
N GLY A 46 -9.85 -2.24 -15.05
CA GLY A 46 -10.08 -2.67 -13.67
C GLY A 46 -8.84 -3.25 -12.94
N ARG A 47 -7.75 -3.53 -13.66
CA ARG A 47 -6.47 -3.98 -13.08
C ARG A 47 -5.77 -2.85 -12.31
N PRO A 48 -4.81 -3.17 -11.40
CA PRO A 48 -3.99 -2.13 -10.78
C PRO A 48 -3.28 -1.33 -11.86
N TYR A 49 -3.27 -0.01 -11.71
CA TYR A 49 -2.41 0.81 -12.52
C TYR A 49 -1.87 2.01 -11.75
N CYS A 50 -0.79 2.58 -12.26
CA CYS A 50 -0.25 3.84 -11.80
C CYS A 50 0.22 4.65 -13.01
N ILE A 51 0.18 5.97 -12.86
CA ILE A 51 0.73 6.89 -13.86
C ILE A 51 1.99 7.48 -13.25
N VAL A 52 3.12 7.29 -13.92
CA VAL A 52 4.38 7.93 -13.59
C VAL A 52 4.56 9.10 -14.54
N ALA A 53 4.51 10.32 -14.01
CA ALA A 53 4.68 11.54 -14.82
C ALA A 53 6.09 12.09 -14.67
N ALA A 54 6.67 12.58 -15.77
CA ALA A 54 7.86 13.42 -15.70
C ALA A 54 7.49 14.73 -14.99
N ASN A 55 8.29 15.13 -14.00
CA ASN A 55 8.13 16.41 -13.33
C ASN A 55 9.21 17.39 -13.78
N VAL A 56 8.81 18.38 -14.58
CA VAL A 56 9.70 19.43 -15.12
C VAL A 56 10.46 20.16 -14.01
N PHE A 57 9.82 20.41 -12.87
CA PHE A 57 10.41 21.18 -11.79
C PHE A 57 11.48 20.40 -11.02
N GLN A 58 11.45 19.07 -11.08
CA GLN A 58 12.32 18.20 -10.29
C GLN A 58 13.30 17.39 -11.16
N GLY A 59 13.14 17.43 -12.50
CA GLY A 59 13.96 16.65 -13.44
C GLY A 59 13.86 15.13 -13.24
N ARG A 60 12.85 14.66 -12.51
CA ARG A 60 12.65 13.26 -12.13
C ARG A 60 11.22 12.81 -12.43
N GLN A 61 11.07 11.52 -12.63
CA GLN A 61 9.76 10.87 -12.72
C GLN A 61 9.20 10.65 -11.31
N ARG A 62 7.88 10.77 -11.14
CA ARG A 62 7.18 10.45 -9.89
C ARG A 62 5.80 9.90 -10.16
N VAL A 63 5.26 9.13 -9.22
CA VAL A 63 3.88 8.65 -9.27
C VAL A 63 2.92 9.84 -9.17
N ALA A 64 1.97 9.92 -10.10
CA ALA A 64 0.95 10.95 -10.15
C ALA A 64 -0.17 10.65 -9.14
N SER A 65 -0.19 11.40 -8.04
CA SER A 65 -1.25 11.33 -7.03
C SER A 65 -2.45 12.19 -7.44
N GLY A 66 -2.19 13.40 -7.95
CA GLY A 66 -3.19 14.44 -8.19
C GLY A 66 -3.41 14.81 -9.66
N LEU A 67 -4.44 15.63 -9.91
CA LEU A 67 -4.75 16.16 -11.24
C LEU A 67 -3.57 17.00 -11.75
N MET A 68 -3.00 17.81 -10.85
CA MET A 68 -1.81 18.64 -11.09
C MET A 68 -0.64 17.87 -11.69
N ASP A 69 -0.41 16.63 -11.24
CA ASP A 69 0.73 15.82 -11.69
C ASP A 69 0.61 15.36 -13.15
N THR A 70 -0.60 15.43 -13.70
CA THR A 70 -0.94 14.99 -15.06
C THR A 70 -1.34 16.16 -15.96
N LEU A 71 -1.16 17.40 -15.53
CA LEU A 71 -1.41 18.56 -16.36
C LEU A 71 -0.43 18.57 -17.55
N GLY A 72 -0.95 18.82 -18.76
CA GLY A 72 -0.15 18.78 -19.99
C GLY A 72 1.08 19.70 -19.95
N GLY A 73 0.98 20.84 -19.27
CA GLY A 73 2.11 21.77 -19.09
C GLY A 73 3.18 21.30 -18.10
N ILE A 74 2.88 20.32 -17.23
CA ILE A 74 3.79 19.79 -16.20
C ILE A 74 4.46 18.50 -16.67
N MET A 75 3.75 17.70 -17.48
CA MET A 75 4.27 16.47 -18.08
C MET A 75 5.14 16.79 -19.32
N PHE A 76 6.27 17.48 -19.15
CA PHE A 76 7.24 17.72 -20.22
C PHE A 76 8.51 16.86 -19.99
N GLY A 77 8.87 16.05 -20.99
CA GLY A 77 10.01 15.13 -20.92
C GLY A 77 11.21 15.76 -21.63
N LEU A 78 12.26 16.11 -20.89
CA LEU A 78 13.53 16.47 -21.49
C LEU A 78 14.34 15.20 -21.80
N GLY A 79 15.07 15.19 -22.93
CA GLY A 79 16.06 14.14 -23.23
C GLY A 79 15.48 12.78 -23.63
N GLY A 80 14.37 12.73 -24.36
CA GLY A 80 13.82 11.48 -24.92
C GLY A 80 13.06 10.59 -23.92
N ARG A 81 12.83 11.08 -22.70
CA ARG A 81 12.00 10.41 -21.69
C ARG A 81 10.51 10.54 -22.03
N SER A 82 9.75 9.51 -21.68
CA SER A 82 8.29 9.50 -21.82
C SER A 82 7.65 10.54 -20.88
N HIS A 83 6.71 11.32 -21.40
CA HIS A 83 6.02 12.41 -20.68
C HIS A 83 5.21 11.90 -19.48
N ALA A 84 4.46 10.84 -19.73
CA ALA A 84 3.84 10.02 -18.72
C ALA A 84 3.98 8.57 -19.14
N ILE A 85 4.07 7.69 -18.16
CA ILE A 85 4.14 6.25 -18.31
C ILE A 85 2.95 5.69 -17.54
N LEU A 86 2.16 4.87 -18.19
CA LEU A 86 1.17 4.04 -17.53
C LEU A 86 1.80 2.68 -17.29
N ILE A 87 1.74 2.23 -16.05
CA ILE A 87 2.13 0.89 -15.67
C ILE A 87 0.85 0.18 -15.23
N VAL A 88 0.58 -1.00 -15.78
CA VAL A 88 -0.63 -1.80 -15.52
C VAL A 88 -0.23 -3.21 -15.08
N GLY A 89 -0.91 -3.74 -14.07
CA GLY A 89 -0.70 -5.10 -13.56
C GLY A 89 0.29 -5.19 -12.40
N TYR A 90 0.61 -6.42 -11.99
CA TYR A 90 1.41 -6.71 -10.79
C TYR A 90 2.90 -6.92 -11.08
N SER A 91 3.72 -6.83 -10.02
CA SER A 91 5.10 -6.34 -10.01
C SER A 91 6.21 -7.19 -10.67
N GLU A 92 5.93 -8.37 -11.24
CA GLU A 92 6.99 -9.13 -11.92
C GLU A 92 7.14 -8.74 -13.39
N TYR A 93 6.02 -8.52 -14.09
CA TYR A 93 6.01 -8.15 -15.51
C TYR A 93 4.89 -7.16 -15.82
N PRO A 94 4.93 -5.95 -15.26
CA PRO A 94 3.89 -4.98 -15.53
C PRO A 94 3.90 -4.59 -17.02
N GLU A 95 2.71 -4.45 -17.60
CA GLU A 95 2.55 -3.84 -18.91
C GLU A 95 2.86 -2.35 -18.79
N ARG A 96 3.60 -1.83 -19.77
CA ARG A 96 4.05 -0.44 -19.75
C ARG A 96 3.68 0.24 -21.04
N PHE A 97 3.10 1.42 -20.89
CA PHE A 97 2.67 2.27 -21.98
C PHE A 97 3.22 3.68 -21.76
N HIS A 98 3.42 4.42 -22.83
CA HIS A 98 3.81 5.82 -22.76
C HIS A 98 2.73 6.71 -23.34
N TRP A 99 2.56 7.90 -22.76
CA TRP A 99 1.61 8.88 -23.26
C TRP A 99 2.10 9.52 -24.55
N SER A 100 1.31 9.38 -25.62
CA SER A 100 1.52 10.02 -26.91
C SER A 100 0.56 11.21 -27.05
N TYR A 101 1.11 12.42 -27.06
CA TYR A 101 0.31 13.63 -27.33
C TYR A 101 -0.29 13.64 -28.73
N PHE A 102 0.34 12.94 -29.69
CA PHE A 102 -0.15 12.85 -31.05
C PHE A 102 -1.38 11.93 -31.15
N ALA A 103 -1.32 10.76 -30.52
CA ALA A 103 -2.45 9.82 -30.47
C ALA A 103 -3.51 10.23 -29.44
N ASN A 104 -3.15 11.12 -28.49
CA ASN A 104 -3.94 11.43 -27.30
C ASN A 104 -4.34 10.16 -26.53
N ASP A 105 -3.37 9.24 -26.42
CA ASP A 105 -3.55 7.92 -25.83
C ASP A 105 -2.22 7.35 -25.27
N PHE A 106 -2.32 6.25 -24.52
CA PHE A 106 -1.19 5.45 -24.07
C PHE A 106 -0.85 4.36 -25.08
N GLU A 107 0.36 4.42 -25.63
CA GLU A 107 0.87 3.47 -26.61
C GLU A 107 1.81 2.45 -25.97
N PRO A 108 1.80 1.17 -26.39
CA PRO A 108 2.66 0.14 -25.84
C PRO A 108 4.15 0.50 -25.92
N GLY A 109 4.90 0.06 -24.90
CA GLY A 109 6.33 0.31 -24.78
C GLY A 109 6.65 1.63 -24.08
N VAL A 110 7.88 1.73 -23.56
CA VAL A 110 8.39 2.91 -22.87
C VAL A 110 9.79 3.22 -23.39
N ARG A 111 10.07 4.50 -23.60
CA ARG A 111 11.42 4.98 -23.92
C ARG A 111 12.15 5.41 -22.65
N GLY A 112 13.36 4.88 -22.47
CA GLY A 112 14.28 5.22 -21.39
C GLY A 112 14.03 4.47 -20.07
N PRO A 113 14.89 4.66 -19.06
CA PRO A 113 14.71 4.10 -17.73
C PRO A 113 13.48 4.71 -17.03
N ILE A 114 12.90 3.94 -16.12
CA ILE A 114 11.81 4.38 -15.23
C ILE A 114 12.41 4.58 -13.85
N ASP A 115 12.47 5.84 -13.40
CA ASP A 115 13.15 6.22 -12.16
C ASP A 115 12.20 6.22 -10.93
N ALA A 116 10.95 5.77 -11.09
CA ALA A 116 9.93 5.77 -10.03
C ALA A 116 9.24 4.41 -9.92
N TRP A 117 9.03 3.97 -8.68
CA TRP A 117 8.31 2.74 -8.36
C TRP A 117 6.85 3.06 -7.97
N CYS A 118 5.92 2.19 -8.37
CA CYS A 118 4.52 2.34 -8.04
C CYS A 118 4.20 1.71 -6.69
N GLU A 119 4.51 2.46 -5.63
CA GLU A 119 4.18 2.08 -4.25
C GLU A 119 2.66 2.15 -3.96
N HIS A 120 1.94 2.99 -4.73
CA HIS A 120 0.51 3.22 -4.57
C HIS A 120 -0.21 3.02 -5.90
N TRP A 121 -0.52 1.77 -6.22
CA TRP A 121 -1.39 1.43 -7.33
C TRP A 121 -2.77 2.05 -7.10
N LYS A 122 -3.27 2.81 -8.08
CA LYS A 122 -4.67 3.23 -8.11
C LYS A 122 -5.47 2.01 -8.53
N PHE A 123 -6.09 1.40 -7.54
CA PHE A 123 -6.90 0.21 -7.72
C PHE A 123 -8.35 0.54 -7.36
N ASP A 124 -9.25 0.39 -8.33
CA ASP A 124 -10.68 0.58 -8.12
C ASP A 124 -11.30 -0.79 -7.81
N TYR A 125 -11.16 -1.25 -6.56
CA TYR A 125 -11.67 -2.56 -6.10
C TYR A 125 -13.20 -2.70 -6.22
N ALA A 126 -13.91 -1.58 -6.46
CA ALA A 126 -15.33 -1.60 -6.75
C ALA A 126 -15.64 -2.10 -8.17
N LYS A 127 -14.66 -2.05 -9.09
CA LYS A 127 -14.82 -2.45 -10.50
C LYS A 127 -14.31 -3.86 -10.83
N LEU A 128 -13.72 -4.56 -9.87
CA LEU A 128 -13.35 -5.96 -10.10
C LEU A 128 -14.59 -6.79 -10.37
N SER A 129 -14.58 -7.52 -11.49
CA SER A 129 -15.55 -8.58 -11.74
C SER A 129 -15.29 -9.74 -10.78
N PRO A 130 -16.30 -10.59 -10.46
CA PRO A 130 -16.10 -11.78 -9.64
C PRO A 130 -14.96 -12.69 -10.13
N ARG A 131 -14.70 -12.72 -11.45
CA ARG A 131 -13.58 -13.47 -12.04
C ARG A 131 -12.22 -12.89 -11.64
N ASP A 132 -12.13 -11.58 -11.50
CA ASP A 132 -10.89 -10.91 -11.06
C ASP A 132 -10.62 -11.14 -9.57
N TYR A 133 -11.63 -11.54 -8.77
CA TYR A 133 -11.42 -11.97 -7.37
C TYR A 133 -10.67 -13.30 -7.28
N GLU A 134 -10.81 -14.15 -8.30
CA GLU A 134 -10.14 -15.45 -8.39
C GLU A 134 -8.76 -15.37 -9.04
N GLU A 135 -8.49 -14.30 -9.81
CA GLU A 135 -7.17 -14.05 -10.36
C GLU A 135 -6.15 -13.96 -9.21
N ARG A 136 -4.99 -14.60 -9.39
CA ARG A 136 -3.96 -14.70 -8.36
C ARG A 136 -2.69 -14.04 -8.82
N VAL A 137 -2.10 -13.23 -7.94
CA VAL A 137 -0.74 -12.71 -8.11
C VAL A 137 0.24 -13.73 -7.58
N SER A 138 1.28 -14.00 -8.35
CA SER A 138 2.39 -14.84 -7.91
C SER A 138 3.43 -13.99 -7.18
N PHE A 139 3.92 -14.47 -6.04
CA PHE A 139 5.05 -13.89 -5.32
C PHE A 139 6.04 -15.00 -4.99
N LYS A 140 7.34 -14.74 -5.18
CA LYS A 140 8.38 -15.62 -4.66
C LYS A 140 9.02 -14.99 -3.45
N VAL A 141 8.89 -15.62 -2.29
CA VAL A 141 9.54 -15.15 -1.06
C VAL A 141 10.36 -16.25 -0.41
N HIS A 142 11.65 -15.97 -0.19
CA HIS A 142 12.64 -16.95 0.30
C HIS A 142 12.62 -18.30 -0.46
N GLY A 143 12.39 -18.25 -1.77
CA GLY A 143 12.35 -19.43 -2.63
C GLY A 143 11.01 -20.18 -2.65
N VAL A 144 10.03 -19.75 -1.85
CA VAL A 144 8.67 -20.31 -1.85
C VAL A 144 7.77 -19.47 -2.76
N ASP A 145 7.03 -20.13 -3.64
CA ASP A 145 6.05 -19.51 -4.52
C ASP A 145 4.68 -19.42 -3.85
N TYR A 146 4.08 -18.24 -3.88
CA TYR A 146 2.76 -17.92 -3.36
C TYR A 146 1.85 -17.48 -4.49
N ARG A 147 0.58 -17.88 -4.45
CA ARG A 147 -0.48 -17.41 -5.34
C ARG A 147 -1.60 -16.78 -4.52
N VAL A 148 -1.60 -15.45 -4.49
CA VAL A 148 -2.51 -14.68 -3.64
C VAL A 148 -3.65 -14.09 -4.47
N PRO A 149 -4.92 -14.39 -4.14
CA PRO A 149 -6.06 -13.82 -4.86
C PRO A 149 -6.08 -12.30 -4.81
N LEU A 150 -6.48 -11.62 -5.91
CA LEU A 150 -6.55 -10.16 -5.95
C LEU A 150 -7.53 -9.59 -4.92
N ALA A 151 -8.51 -10.39 -4.49
CA ALA A 151 -9.43 -10.06 -3.41
C ALA A 151 -8.71 -9.59 -2.15
N TYR A 152 -7.55 -10.19 -1.85
CA TYR A 152 -6.70 -9.85 -0.72
C TYR A 152 -5.84 -8.59 -0.94
N GLN A 153 -5.99 -7.92 -2.08
CA GLN A 153 -5.26 -6.69 -2.42
C GLN A 153 -3.74 -6.82 -2.24
N PRO A 154 -3.10 -7.87 -2.76
CA PRO A 154 -1.74 -8.15 -2.36
C PRO A 154 -0.77 -7.07 -2.83
N ARG A 155 0.16 -6.68 -1.95
CA ARG A 155 1.24 -5.71 -2.24
C ARG A 155 2.58 -6.36 -1.92
N HIS A 156 3.60 -6.10 -2.73
CA HIS A 156 4.94 -6.66 -2.53
C HIS A 156 5.95 -5.56 -2.19
N ASP A 157 6.90 -5.87 -1.31
CA ASP A 157 8.08 -5.07 -1.03
C ASP A 157 9.35 -5.94 -1.14
N GLU A 158 10.54 -5.37 -0.89
CA GLU A 158 11.81 -6.11 -0.99
C GLU A 158 11.90 -7.33 -0.06
N ASP A 159 11.09 -7.36 1.00
CA ASP A 159 11.20 -8.27 2.12
C ASP A 159 9.95 -9.18 2.26
N GLY A 160 8.99 -9.16 1.32
CA GLY A 160 7.80 -10.02 1.34
C GLY A 160 6.56 -9.44 0.65
N PHE A 161 5.37 -9.87 1.07
CA PHE A 161 4.10 -9.33 0.60
C PHE A 161 3.08 -9.14 1.73
N TYR A 162 2.17 -8.18 1.54
CA TYR A 162 1.06 -7.79 2.40
C TYR A 162 -0.27 -8.13 1.76
N ILE A 163 -1.27 -8.41 2.58
CA ILE A 163 -2.64 -8.66 2.17
C ILE A 163 -3.62 -7.90 3.07
N HIS A 164 -4.90 -7.89 2.70
CA HIS A 164 -5.97 -7.32 3.50
C HIS A 164 -7.03 -8.40 3.75
N ALA A 165 -7.22 -8.79 5.00
CA ALA A 165 -8.11 -9.86 5.42
C ALA A 165 -8.75 -9.57 6.78
N ARG A 166 -9.97 -10.05 7.01
CA ARG A 166 -10.73 -9.82 8.26
C ARG A 166 -10.86 -11.09 9.11
N TYR A 167 -10.36 -11.04 10.35
CA TYR A 167 -10.55 -12.09 11.36
C TYR A 167 -12.06 -12.32 11.69
N PRO A 168 -12.53 -13.53 12.09
CA PRO A 168 -11.80 -14.77 12.38
C PRO A 168 -11.37 -15.63 11.19
N GLU A 169 -12.12 -15.61 10.09
CA GLU A 169 -11.89 -16.51 8.96
C GLU A 169 -10.87 -15.96 7.95
N PHE A 170 -10.40 -14.73 8.16
CA PHE A 170 -9.51 -14.00 7.28
C PHE A 170 -10.01 -13.96 5.83
N VAL A 171 -11.28 -13.61 5.69
CA VAL A 171 -11.91 -13.31 4.40
C VAL A 171 -11.31 -12.01 3.86
N ALA A 172 -11.02 -12.00 2.56
CA ALA A 172 -10.60 -10.80 1.85
C ALA A 172 -11.54 -9.60 2.10
N THR A 173 -10.98 -8.41 2.28
CA THR A 173 -11.75 -7.17 2.51
C THR A 173 -11.31 -6.05 1.57
N LYS A 174 -12.27 -5.22 1.15
CA LYS A 174 -12.02 -4.03 0.32
C LYS A 174 -11.52 -2.82 1.13
N GLN A 175 -11.83 -2.79 2.41
CA GLN A 175 -11.48 -1.67 3.28
C GLN A 175 -10.25 -2.02 4.11
N GLU A 176 -9.29 -1.10 4.10
CA GLU A 176 -8.20 -1.07 5.07
C GLU A 176 -8.82 -0.66 6.42
N THR A 177 -9.21 -1.67 7.20
CA THR A 177 -9.64 -1.51 8.59
C THR A 177 -8.49 -1.85 9.54
N TRP A 178 -8.61 -1.52 10.82
CA TRP A 178 -7.63 -1.94 11.84
C TRP A 178 -7.54 -3.46 12.02
N ASP A 179 -8.52 -4.21 11.50
CA ASP A 179 -8.54 -5.68 11.48
C ASP A 179 -7.83 -6.26 10.26
N THR A 180 -7.24 -5.40 9.43
CA THR A 180 -6.45 -5.78 8.28
C THR A 180 -5.14 -6.40 8.74
N ILE A 181 -4.91 -7.63 8.33
CA ILE A 181 -3.60 -8.24 8.48
C ILE A 181 -2.59 -7.68 7.46
N SER A 182 -1.85 -6.64 7.81
CA SER A 182 -0.66 -6.26 7.05
C SER A 182 0.47 -7.28 7.28
N MET A 183 0.43 -8.37 6.52
CA MET A 183 1.44 -9.41 6.59
C MET A 183 2.74 -8.92 5.97
N ALA A 184 3.85 -9.04 6.67
CA ALA A 184 5.17 -8.76 6.10
C ALA A 184 5.99 -10.03 6.28
N PHE A 185 6.29 -10.71 5.16
CA PHE A 185 6.80 -12.07 5.16
C PHE A 185 8.29 -12.09 4.82
N GLY A 186 9.17 -12.00 5.83
CA GLY A 186 10.62 -12.07 5.61
C GLY A 186 11.47 -11.91 6.88
N THR A 187 12.79 -11.79 6.72
CA THR A 187 13.76 -11.77 7.84
C THR A 187 13.88 -10.43 8.58
N LYS A 188 13.28 -9.33 8.07
CA LYS A 188 13.47 -7.99 8.65
C LYS A 188 12.37 -7.52 9.62
N TYR A 189 11.16 -8.07 9.58
CA TYR A 189 10.01 -7.45 10.26
C TYR A 189 9.85 -7.78 11.74
N LEU A 190 10.46 -8.87 12.19
CA LEU A 190 11.08 -8.88 13.50
C LEU A 190 12.56 -8.70 13.25
N ARG A 191 13.01 -7.46 13.36
CA ARG A 191 14.29 -7.22 14.00
C ARG A 191 14.19 -7.91 15.36
N ALA A 192 14.48 -9.21 15.41
CA ALA A 192 14.56 -9.98 16.65
C ALA A 192 15.52 -9.24 17.59
N ASP A 193 16.51 -8.53 17.04
CA ASP A 193 17.32 -7.55 17.74
C ASP A 193 16.54 -6.37 18.34
N MET A 194 15.48 -5.84 17.72
CA MET A 194 14.65 -4.78 18.32
C MET A 194 13.77 -5.32 19.45
N ALA A 195 13.12 -6.48 19.28
CA ALA A 195 12.38 -7.12 20.37
C ALA A 195 13.31 -7.55 21.52
N GLN A 196 14.52 -8.01 21.19
CA GLN A 196 15.56 -8.40 22.15
C GLN A 196 16.24 -7.18 22.80
N ARG A 197 16.39 -6.05 22.10
CA ARG A 197 16.87 -4.76 22.65
C ARG A 197 15.82 -4.12 23.56
N ILE A 198 14.54 -4.17 23.18
CA ILE A 198 13.44 -3.79 24.07
C ILE A 198 13.46 -4.68 25.30
N ALA A 199 13.65 -5.99 25.13
CA ALA A 199 13.77 -6.92 26.26
C ALA A 199 15.07 -6.78 27.08
N ALA A 200 16.14 -6.21 26.53
CA ALA A 200 17.43 -6.04 27.19
C ALA A 200 17.63 -4.64 27.83
N GLY A 201 16.81 -3.64 27.44
CA GLY A 201 16.95 -2.26 27.91
C GLY A 201 15.65 -1.59 28.39
N ALA A 202 14.48 -2.23 28.25
CA ALA A 202 13.27 -1.75 28.92
C ALA A 202 13.34 -2.11 30.41
N PRO A 203 12.90 -1.22 31.32
CA PRO A 203 12.76 -1.57 32.72
C PRO A 203 11.84 -2.79 32.83
N THR A 204 12.40 -3.90 33.34
CA THR A 204 11.59 -4.99 33.88
C THR A 204 10.71 -4.38 34.95
N LEU A 205 9.41 -4.27 34.69
CA LEU A 205 8.43 -4.07 35.75
C LEU A 205 8.65 -5.22 36.74
N GLU A 206 9.11 -4.88 37.94
CA GLU A 206 9.29 -5.82 39.04
C GLU A 206 8.02 -6.69 39.13
N GLY A 207 8.16 -7.99 38.82
CA GLY A 207 7.07 -8.95 38.82
C GLY A 207 6.63 -9.50 37.47
N ALA A 208 7.12 -9.00 36.34
CA ALA A 208 6.97 -9.66 35.04
C ALA A 208 7.98 -10.82 34.92
N THR A 209 7.83 -11.77 35.82
CA THR A 209 8.19 -13.17 35.63
C THR A 209 7.83 -13.54 34.20
N GLU A 210 8.74 -14.27 33.55
CA GLU A 210 8.42 -15.13 32.43
C GLU A 210 6.95 -15.59 32.50
N ILE A 211 6.06 -15.07 31.65
CA ILE A 211 4.71 -15.63 31.52
C ILE A 211 4.85 -16.92 30.73
N THR A 212 5.45 -17.93 31.36
CA THR A 212 5.23 -19.35 31.07
C THR A 212 3.87 -19.82 31.65
N GLY A 213 3.09 -18.92 32.26
CA GLY A 213 1.64 -18.98 32.52
C GLY A 213 1.18 -17.65 33.15
N PRO A 214 -0.11 -17.24 33.17
CA PRO A 214 -1.35 -17.84 32.67
C PRO A 214 -2.12 -16.82 31.79
N LEU A 215 -1.55 -16.37 30.65
CA LEU A 215 -2.32 -15.58 29.68
C LEU A 215 -3.47 -16.38 29.03
N ALA A 216 -3.45 -17.71 29.16
CA ALA A 216 -4.60 -18.57 28.88
C ALA A 216 -5.76 -18.39 29.89
N SER A 217 -5.55 -17.69 31.01
CA SER A 217 -6.57 -17.46 32.05
C SER A 217 -6.94 -16.00 32.27
N ALA A 218 -6.37 -15.04 31.51
CA ALA A 218 -6.84 -13.66 31.53
C ALA A 218 -8.22 -13.62 30.84
N LYS A 219 -9.29 -13.66 31.65
CA LYS A 219 -10.67 -13.73 31.16
C LYS A 219 -11.23 -12.37 30.79
N SER A 220 -10.51 -11.28 31.05
CA SER A 220 -11.04 -9.92 30.89
C SER A 220 -9.98 -8.87 30.54
N MET A 221 -10.44 -7.80 29.87
CA MET A 221 -9.66 -6.59 29.59
C MET A 221 -9.16 -5.87 30.85
N SER A 222 -9.84 -6.04 31.99
CA SER A 222 -9.41 -5.49 33.30
C SER A 222 -8.15 -6.18 33.83
N ASP A 223 -8.00 -7.49 33.60
CA ASP A 223 -6.79 -8.22 33.98
C ASP A 223 -5.58 -7.74 33.16
N TYR A 224 -5.82 -7.39 31.89
CA TYR A 224 -4.81 -6.85 30.98
C TYR A 224 -4.39 -5.41 31.33
N ALA A 225 -5.36 -4.54 31.62
CA ALA A 225 -5.11 -3.16 32.02
C ALA A 225 -4.33 -3.07 33.34
N ALA A 226 -4.46 -4.03 34.25
CA ALA A 226 -3.67 -4.07 35.48
C ALA A 226 -2.18 -4.42 35.25
N MET A 227 -1.83 -5.10 34.15
CA MET A 227 -0.54 -5.77 33.99
C MET A 227 0.54 -5.00 33.20
N ALA A 228 0.20 -3.98 32.40
CA ALA A 228 1.22 -3.33 31.56
C ALA A 228 0.90 -1.85 31.24
N PRO A 229 1.37 -0.86 32.03
CA PRO A 229 1.21 0.57 31.68
C PRO A 229 1.79 0.95 30.30
N SER A 230 2.60 0.08 29.68
CA SER A 230 3.16 0.23 28.33
C SER A 230 2.40 -0.54 27.23
N GLY A 231 1.44 -1.42 27.56
CA GLY A 231 0.67 -2.21 26.59
C GLY A 231 1.49 -3.19 25.75
N ILE A 232 2.65 -3.65 26.25
CA ILE A 232 3.55 -4.56 25.53
C ILE A 232 3.48 -5.97 26.10
N LEU A 233 3.37 -6.98 25.24
CA LEU A 233 3.49 -8.41 25.53
C LEU A 233 4.57 -9.04 24.65
N PHE A 234 5.19 -10.11 25.14
CA PHE A 234 6.02 -10.97 24.32
C PHE A 234 5.95 -12.42 24.79
N SER A 235 6.25 -13.36 23.88
CA SER A 235 6.46 -14.78 24.19
C SER A 235 7.88 -15.17 23.82
N ARG A 236 8.46 -16.14 24.52
CA ARG A 236 9.79 -16.70 24.20
C ARG A 236 9.68 -18.18 23.85
N ASP A 237 10.62 -18.67 23.04
CA ASP A 237 10.82 -20.09 22.81
C ASP A 237 11.65 -20.74 23.93
N GLY A 238 11.88 -22.05 23.85
CA GLY A 238 12.68 -22.80 24.83
C GLY A 238 14.17 -22.40 24.88
N ASN A 239 14.64 -21.61 23.92
CA ASN A 239 16.00 -21.05 23.88
C ASN A 239 16.05 -19.61 24.40
N GLY A 240 14.93 -19.08 24.90
CA GLY A 240 14.81 -17.72 25.39
C GLY A 240 14.71 -16.65 24.29
N GLN A 241 14.58 -17.03 23.02
CA GLN A 241 14.39 -16.08 21.91
C GLN A 241 12.95 -15.58 21.88
N VAL A 242 12.75 -14.28 21.63
CA VAL A 242 11.40 -13.71 21.51
C VAL A 242 10.74 -14.20 20.23
N ARG A 243 9.63 -14.90 20.36
CA ARG A 243 8.87 -15.48 19.24
C ARG A 243 7.63 -14.65 18.88
N THR A 244 6.99 -14.04 19.87
CA THR A 244 5.83 -13.15 19.69
C THR A 244 6.10 -11.84 20.38
N PHE A 245 5.66 -10.74 19.78
CA PHE A 245 5.67 -9.40 20.36
C PHE A 245 4.36 -8.70 20.00
N ILE A 246 3.65 -8.17 21.00
CA ILE A 246 2.39 -7.45 20.82
C ILE A 246 2.53 -6.11 21.52
N ARG A 247 2.21 -5.01 20.83
CA ARG A 247 2.15 -3.68 21.41
C ARG A 247 0.80 -3.06 21.11
N CYS A 248 0.03 -2.80 22.16
CA CYS A 248 -1.28 -2.17 22.09
C CYS A 248 -1.21 -0.74 22.62
N MET A 249 -1.87 0.19 21.93
CA MET A 249 -2.17 1.48 22.53
C MET A 249 -3.39 1.33 23.45
N TRP A 250 -3.39 2.04 24.58
CA TRP A 250 -4.47 1.99 25.55
C TRP A 250 -5.63 2.88 25.12
N SER A 251 -6.55 2.35 24.33
CA SER A 251 -7.83 3.00 23.99
C SER A 251 -8.80 1.97 23.38
N PRO A 252 -10.13 2.11 23.60
CA PRO A 252 -11.14 1.27 22.94
C PRO A 252 -11.19 1.41 21.42
N ILE A 253 -10.54 2.44 20.87
CA ILE A 253 -10.35 2.68 19.42
C ILE A 253 -8.89 2.44 18.99
N ALA A 254 -8.02 1.98 19.90
CA ALA A 254 -6.62 1.71 19.62
C ALA A 254 -6.39 0.27 19.15
N GLY A 255 -5.54 0.16 18.14
CA GLY A 255 -5.02 -1.12 17.66
C GLY A 255 -3.83 -1.65 18.46
N CYS A 256 -3.63 -2.95 18.34
CA CYS A 256 -2.42 -3.68 18.66
C CYS A 256 -1.62 -3.93 17.37
N ALA A 257 -0.31 -3.71 17.44
CA ALA A 257 0.63 -4.25 16.48
C ALA A 257 1.19 -5.56 17.05
N HIS A 258 0.96 -6.67 16.36
CA HIS A 258 1.40 -8.01 16.76
C HIS A 258 2.34 -8.56 15.71
N VAL A 259 3.55 -8.90 16.11
CA VAL A 259 4.57 -9.50 15.25
C VAL A 259 4.99 -10.84 15.86
N PHE A 260 5.11 -11.88 15.04
CA PHE A 260 5.53 -13.19 15.52
C PHE A 260 6.35 -13.96 14.50
N GLN A 261 7.07 -14.98 14.96
CA GLN A 261 7.86 -15.89 14.13
C GLN A 261 7.36 -17.32 14.19
N ARG A 262 7.31 -17.98 13.02
CA ARG A 262 6.99 -19.40 12.89
C ARG A 262 7.64 -19.97 11.64
N ASP A 263 8.29 -21.12 11.79
CA ASP A 263 8.90 -21.88 10.68
C ASP A 263 9.90 -21.04 9.84
N GLY A 264 10.71 -20.22 10.52
CA GLY A 264 11.71 -19.34 9.89
C GLY A 264 11.14 -18.05 9.28
N MET A 265 9.83 -17.84 9.39
CA MET A 265 9.12 -16.71 8.80
C MET A 265 8.63 -15.73 9.86
N SER A 266 8.70 -14.43 9.55
CA SER A 266 8.07 -13.39 10.37
C SER A 266 6.69 -13.05 9.82
N TYR A 267 5.78 -12.70 10.73
CA TYR A 267 4.41 -12.32 10.45
C TYR A 267 4.10 -11.05 11.22
N SER A 268 3.36 -10.11 10.62
CA SER A 268 2.85 -8.93 11.30
C SER A 268 1.34 -8.83 11.08
N ILE A 269 0.59 -8.53 12.14
CA ILE A 269 -0.85 -8.44 12.14
C ILE A 269 -1.30 -7.25 12.99
N GLY A 270 -2.34 -6.54 12.55
CA GLY A 270 -3.01 -5.47 13.30
C GLY A 270 -4.40 -5.92 13.73
N TYR A 271 -4.84 -5.55 14.94
CA TYR A 271 -6.21 -5.80 15.41
C TYR A 271 -6.58 -4.93 16.61
N HIS A 272 -7.86 -4.91 16.98
CA HIS A 272 -8.38 -4.13 18.10
C HIS A 272 -7.87 -4.62 19.47
N SER A 273 -7.54 -3.69 20.39
CA SER A 273 -7.04 -4.06 21.73
C SER A 273 -7.99 -4.96 22.54
N THR A 274 -9.30 -4.86 22.31
CA THR A 274 -10.33 -5.72 22.91
C THR A 274 -10.22 -7.19 22.49
N ASP A 275 -9.58 -7.46 21.37
CA ASP A 275 -9.49 -8.81 20.80
C ASP A 275 -8.21 -9.55 21.19
N ILE A 276 -7.37 -8.92 22.04
CA ILE A 276 -6.07 -9.47 22.41
C ILE A 276 -6.17 -10.85 23.06
N GLY A 277 -7.29 -11.19 23.71
CA GLY A 277 -7.51 -12.52 24.28
C GLY A 277 -7.44 -13.66 23.25
N SER A 278 -7.61 -13.36 21.96
CA SER A 278 -7.59 -14.33 20.84
C SER A 278 -6.27 -14.34 20.05
N TRP A 279 -5.18 -13.81 20.62
CA TRP A 279 -3.94 -13.60 19.87
C TRP A 279 -3.31 -14.90 19.34
N ARG A 280 -3.42 -16.03 20.07
CA ARG A 280 -2.86 -17.32 19.64
C ARG A 280 -3.64 -17.91 18.47
N GLU A 281 -4.96 -17.89 18.59
CA GLU A 281 -5.88 -18.34 17.55
C GLU A 281 -5.64 -17.53 16.26
N ARG A 282 -5.34 -16.23 16.39
CA ARG A 282 -4.94 -15.35 15.29
C ARG A 282 -3.62 -15.79 14.65
N GLU A 283 -2.55 -16.06 15.43
CA GLU A 283 -1.29 -16.56 14.87
C GLU A 283 -1.50 -17.84 14.05
N GLU A 284 -2.26 -18.79 14.60
CA GLU A 284 -2.54 -20.05 13.91
C GLU A 284 -3.38 -19.85 12.65
N ALA A 285 -4.40 -19.01 12.70
CA ALA A 285 -5.25 -18.73 11.55
C ALA A 285 -4.48 -17.98 10.45
N VAL A 286 -3.55 -17.08 10.81
CA VAL A 286 -2.65 -16.40 9.87
C VAL A 286 -1.73 -17.40 9.17
N VAL A 287 -1.13 -18.31 9.93
CA VAL A 287 -0.23 -19.34 9.38
C VAL A 287 -0.98 -20.30 8.47
N ARG A 288 -2.20 -20.72 8.86
CA ARG A 288 -3.07 -21.53 7.99
C ARG A 288 -3.41 -20.81 6.69
N LEU A 289 -3.78 -19.53 6.76
CA LEU A 289 -4.06 -18.73 5.58
C LEU A 289 -2.83 -18.68 4.65
N ILE A 290 -1.66 -18.30 5.15
CA ILE A 290 -0.46 -18.19 4.31
C ILE A 290 -0.06 -19.51 3.69
N ASN A 291 -0.12 -20.60 4.45
CA ASN A 291 0.18 -21.93 3.89
C ASN A 291 -0.82 -22.32 2.80
N SER A 292 -2.10 -21.91 2.91
CA SER A 292 -3.09 -22.13 1.85
C SER A 292 -2.81 -21.31 0.58
N LEU A 293 -2.03 -20.23 0.68
CA LEU A 293 -1.65 -19.37 -0.44
C LEU A 293 -0.38 -19.85 -1.15
N GLN A 294 0.34 -20.85 -0.64
CA GLN A 294 1.50 -21.43 -1.33
C GLN A 294 1.07 -22.15 -2.63
N ASP A 295 1.91 -22.13 -3.66
CA ASP A 295 1.61 -22.84 -4.92
C ASP A 295 1.52 -24.35 -4.65
N GLY A 296 0.39 -24.96 -5.03
CA GLY A 296 0.05 -26.35 -4.67
C GLY A 296 -0.75 -26.52 -3.36
N GLY A 297 -1.02 -25.45 -2.62
CA GLY A 297 -1.96 -25.47 -1.49
C GLY A 297 -3.41 -25.68 -1.97
N ASN A 298 -4.16 -26.55 -1.28
CA ASN A 298 -5.61 -26.69 -1.47
C ASN A 298 -6.31 -25.45 -0.89
N TRP A 299 -6.35 -24.35 -1.66
CA TRP A 299 -7.13 -23.18 -1.29
C TRP A 299 -8.62 -23.42 -1.59
N THR A 300 -9.43 -23.33 -0.56
CA THR A 300 -10.90 -23.22 -0.66
C THR A 300 -11.30 -21.84 -0.17
N ALA A 301 -12.13 -21.14 -0.94
CA ALA A 301 -12.66 -19.84 -0.54
C ALA A 301 -13.38 -19.98 0.81
N PRO A 302 -13.05 -19.15 1.83
CA PRO A 302 -13.79 -19.18 3.07
C PRO A 302 -15.25 -18.77 2.82
N GLY A 303 -16.21 -19.66 3.09
CA GLY A 303 -17.65 -19.39 2.98
C GLY A 303 -18.32 -19.69 1.64
N SER A 304 -17.67 -20.47 0.75
CA SER A 304 -18.33 -21.11 -0.40
C SER A 304 -19.01 -22.42 -0.02
#